data_AF-A0A421KAJ4-F1
#
_entry.id   AF-A0A421KAJ4-F1
#
_cell.length_a   1.000
_cell.length_b   1.000
_cell.length_c   1.000
_cell.angle_alpha   90.00
_cell.angle_beta   90.00
_cell.angle_gamma   90.00
#
_symmetry.space_group_name_H-M   'P 1'
#
loop_
_entity.id
_entity.type
_entity.pdbx_description
1 polymer ?
#
loop_
_entity_poly.entity_id
_entity_poly.type
_entity_poly.pdbx_seq_one_letter_code
_entity_poly.pdbx_strand_id
1 'polypeptide(L)'
;MLDTASLNRALKTEKGLEQALHMSEDDLLTGIDVCGDLEMFPDKADISGESWSLSYLFDPDSRRDGVTLKIPAGHLNEIRTGDTDWMVPGLLKEKVETLMRGLPKKYRRRLIPIAETAGEAVSGMNQEGGLPHALSAWLYRERSIDIPPGEWDMGGLPAYLKVRLSLLDDAGRETAAGYDPARLEPSAHGGRASGQIYSGRLAPDGPAARYKKNHERSNLTSWPGDIPDSVEIGQGAVLWPALNDDGESVSLRFFDLKAQALAAQRQGQQRLAMIHWAREMGNFRKQLQLTGRVRVTASQLGGADAIEEAVWSRVTADVFAFRVIRKEEEWAEMLASGGRRFYPAARDYFEQIAAILSTYGEVISWLRELVGKGHRVSFLEACMADAQAIVGRDFILRESMRVWEALPRWLCALKVRARRGVENPAREQRFQQIWMPLNQRLQQIMASLSVMASDEKCAALSEAVFMMEELRLSLTVGGEIRTAIKISESRMKKALDELDRML
;
A
#
# COMPACT_ATOMS: atom_id res chain seq x y z
N MET A 1 32.33 -58.67 5.69
CA MET A 1 32.52 -57.88 4.46
C MET A 1 32.36 -58.85 3.30
N LEU A 2 31.22 -58.79 2.60
CA LEU A 2 31.02 -59.57 1.38
C LEU A 2 31.69 -58.79 0.24
N ASP A 3 32.63 -59.42 -0.46
CA ASP A 3 33.21 -58.82 -1.66
C ASP A 3 32.27 -58.94 -2.85
N THR A 4 32.49 -58.11 -3.87
CA THR A 4 31.64 -58.05 -5.07
C THR A 4 31.58 -59.41 -5.79
N ALA A 5 32.64 -60.21 -5.71
CA ALA A 5 32.69 -61.54 -6.32
C ALA A 5 31.77 -62.54 -5.61
N SER A 6 31.70 -62.47 -4.28
CA SER A 6 30.85 -63.29 -3.44
C SER A 6 29.38 -62.94 -3.61
N LEU A 7 29.05 -61.64 -3.69
CA LEU A 7 27.70 -61.17 -4.00
C LEU A 7 27.23 -61.63 -5.38
N ASN A 8 28.06 -61.47 -6.41
CA ASN A 8 27.75 -61.90 -7.77
C ASN A 8 27.57 -63.43 -7.90
N ARG A 9 28.29 -64.21 -7.08
CA ARG A 9 28.10 -65.66 -7.02
C ARG A 9 26.77 -65.99 -6.34
N ALA A 10 26.45 -65.35 -5.22
CA ALA A 10 25.19 -65.57 -4.50
C ALA A 10 23.97 -65.24 -5.38
N LEU A 11 23.99 -64.10 -6.09
CA LEU A 11 22.94 -63.68 -7.04
C LEU A 11 22.67 -64.71 -8.14
N LYS A 12 23.68 -65.48 -8.58
CA LYS A 12 23.53 -66.52 -9.60
C LYS A 12 23.05 -67.86 -9.05
N THR A 13 23.29 -68.14 -7.77
CA THR A 13 23.10 -69.48 -7.19
C THR A 13 21.80 -69.55 -6.39
N GLU A 14 21.37 -68.44 -5.79
CA GLU A 14 20.16 -68.35 -4.97
C GLU A 14 19.02 -67.69 -5.77
N LYS A 15 18.00 -68.50 -6.11
CA LYS A 15 16.81 -67.98 -6.78
C LYS A 15 16.05 -67.03 -5.86
N GLY A 16 15.83 -65.79 -6.31
CA GLY A 16 15.05 -64.77 -5.60
C GLY A 16 15.86 -63.83 -4.70
N LEU A 17 17.18 -64.06 -4.54
CA LEU A 17 18.05 -63.17 -3.75
C LEU A 17 18.14 -61.77 -4.38
N GLU A 18 18.14 -61.68 -5.71
CA GLU A 18 18.14 -60.41 -6.45
C GLU A 18 16.91 -59.56 -6.12
N GLN A 19 15.71 -60.16 -6.12
CA GLN A 19 14.48 -59.46 -5.72
C GLN A 19 14.46 -59.09 -4.23
N ALA A 20 15.05 -59.90 -3.36
CA ALA A 20 15.14 -59.61 -1.93
C ALA A 20 16.14 -58.47 -1.59
N LEU A 21 17.03 -58.13 -2.51
CA LEU A 21 17.98 -57.02 -2.37
C LEU A 21 17.45 -55.70 -2.97
N HIS A 22 16.28 -55.73 -3.58
CA HIS A 22 15.60 -54.52 -4.04
C HIS A 22 14.74 -53.97 -2.90
N MET A 23 14.99 -52.71 -2.52
CA MET A 23 14.06 -52.00 -1.65
C MET A 23 12.77 -51.69 -2.41
N SER A 24 11.64 -51.94 -1.78
CA SER A 24 10.33 -51.49 -2.21
C SER A 24 10.02 -50.10 -1.65
N GLU A 25 9.02 -49.43 -2.21
CA GLU A 25 8.53 -48.14 -1.70
C GLU A 25 8.00 -48.29 -0.26
N ASP A 26 7.36 -49.41 0.06
CA ASP A 26 6.86 -49.70 1.42
C ASP A 26 8.00 -49.80 2.44
N ASP A 27 9.19 -50.28 2.05
CA ASP A 27 10.37 -50.35 2.91
C ASP A 27 10.92 -48.95 3.26
N LEU A 28 10.62 -47.92 2.44
CA LEU A 28 10.98 -46.52 2.69
C LEU A 28 9.94 -45.78 3.52
N LEU A 29 8.66 -46.18 3.43
CA LEU A 29 7.53 -45.51 4.07
C LEU A 29 7.18 -46.07 5.46
N THR A 30 7.91 -47.07 5.95
CA THR A 30 7.61 -47.73 7.23
C THR A 30 7.82 -46.78 8.42
N GLY A 31 6.73 -46.40 9.11
CA GLY A 31 6.77 -45.57 10.32
C GLY A 31 6.68 -44.05 10.06
N ILE A 32 6.39 -43.64 8.83
CA ILE A 32 6.16 -42.25 8.44
C ILE A 32 4.65 -42.00 8.36
N ASP A 33 4.16 -40.98 9.06
CA ASP A 33 2.78 -40.48 8.86
C ASP A 33 2.76 -39.59 7.62
N VAL A 34 2.64 -40.24 6.46
CA VAL A 34 2.74 -39.60 5.15
C VAL A 34 1.73 -38.46 4.99
N CYS A 35 0.55 -38.55 5.59
CA CYS A 35 -0.45 -37.48 5.51
C CYS A 35 -0.05 -36.23 6.30
N GLY A 36 0.43 -36.40 7.55
CA GLY A 36 0.85 -35.27 8.39
C GLY A 36 2.10 -34.56 7.87
N ASP A 37 3.05 -35.30 7.31
CA ASP A 37 4.28 -34.72 6.75
C ASP A 37 4.03 -33.99 5.41
N LEU A 38 3.08 -34.45 4.59
CA LEU A 38 2.72 -33.76 3.34
C LEU A 38 2.06 -32.39 3.57
N GLU A 39 1.30 -32.21 4.65
CA GLU A 39 0.72 -30.90 5.01
C GLU A 39 1.81 -29.86 5.37
N MET A 40 2.97 -30.32 5.85
CA MET A 40 4.10 -29.46 6.20
C MET A 40 4.92 -29.02 4.97
N PHE A 41 4.73 -29.68 3.82
CA PHE A 41 5.42 -29.40 2.56
C PHE A 41 4.42 -29.34 1.40
N PRO A 42 3.57 -28.29 1.35
CA PRO A 42 2.47 -28.25 0.41
C PRO A 42 2.94 -28.09 -1.05
N ASP A 43 2.22 -28.71 -1.98
CA ASP A 43 2.45 -28.55 -3.43
C ASP A 43 1.95 -27.19 -3.96
N LYS A 44 1.10 -26.52 -3.19
CA LYS A 44 0.50 -25.23 -3.52
C LYS A 44 0.51 -24.27 -2.34
N ALA A 45 0.67 -22.99 -2.61
CA ALA A 45 0.54 -21.93 -1.62
C ALA A 45 -0.46 -20.88 -2.09
N ASP A 46 -1.32 -20.43 -1.17
CA ASP A 46 -2.29 -19.38 -1.47
C ASP A 46 -1.70 -18.01 -1.13
N ILE A 47 -1.69 -17.10 -2.11
CA ILE A 47 -1.19 -15.74 -1.99
C ILE A 47 -2.24 -14.81 -2.58
N SER A 48 -2.67 -13.80 -1.81
CA SER A 48 -3.66 -12.81 -2.28
C SER A 48 -4.97 -13.42 -2.81
N GLY A 49 -5.33 -14.63 -2.34
CA GLY A 49 -6.54 -15.36 -2.77
C GLY A 49 -6.37 -16.20 -4.03
N GLU A 50 -5.16 -16.32 -4.57
CA GLU A 50 -4.83 -17.17 -5.73
C GLU A 50 -3.85 -18.28 -5.33
N SER A 51 -3.99 -19.46 -5.93
CA SER A 51 -3.23 -20.66 -5.56
C SER A 51 -2.08 -20.91 -6.53
N TRP A 52 -0.86 -20.93 -6.01
CA TRP A 52 0.38 -21.01 -6.79
C TRP A 52 1.10 -22.33 -6.59
N SER A 53 1.71 -22.88 -7.63
CA SER A 53 2.44 -24.16 -7.52
C SER A 53 3.84 -23.98 -6.93
N LEU A 54 4.17 -24.82 -5.95
CA LEU A 54 5.50 -25.02 -5.40
C LEU A 54 6.17 -26.22 -6.07
N SER A 55 7.49 -26.17 -6.20
CA SER A 55 8.30 -27.32 -6.60
C SER A 55 9.50 -27.46 -5.70
N TYR A 56 9.72 -28.68 -5.23
CA TYR A 56 10.82 -29.03 -4.33
C TYR A 56 11.91 -29.74 -5.13
N LEU A 57 13.15 -29.28 -4.98
CA LEU A 57 14.32 -29.94 -5.53
C LEU A 57 15.34 -30.09 -4.41
N PHE A 58 15.80 -31.32 -4.19
CA PHE A 58 16.92 -31.60 -3.29
C PHE A 58 18.15 -31.95 -4.14
N ASP A 59 18.97 -30.95 -4.39
CA ASP A 59 20.19 -31.03 -5.19
C ASP A 59 21.21 -30.01 -4.66
N PRO A 60 22.01 -30.35 -3.62
CA PRO A 60 22.89 -29.42 -2.92
C PRO A 60 23.92 -28.69 -3.80
N ASP A 61 24.23 -29.24 -4.98
CA ASP A 61 25.17 -28.66 -5.94
C ASP A 61 24.49 -27.72 -6.94
N SER A 62 23.16 -27.66 -6.94
CA SER A 62 22.35 -26.86 -7.86
C SER A 62 21.92 -25.52 -7.26
N ARG A 63 21.89 -24.49 -8.10
CA ARG A 63 21.33 -23.18 -7.73
C ARG A 63 19.79 -23.18 -7.63
N ARG A 64 19.15 -24.30 -7.98
CA ARG A 64 17.70 -24.51 -7.89
C ARG A 64 17.31 -25.32 -6.66
N ASP A 65 18.28 -25.68 -5.82
CA ASP A 65 18.05 -26.40 -4.57
C ASP A 65 17.05 -25.69 -3.67
N GLY A 66 16.25 -26.48 -2.97
CA GLY A 66 15.19 -26.03 -2.08
C GLY A 66 13.85 -25.83 -2.79
N VAL A 67 13.10 -24.84 -2.33
CA VAL A 67 11.71 -24.63 -2.71
C VAL A 67 11.61 -23.52 -3.73
N THR A 68 10.95 -23.80 -4.86
CA THR A 68 10.69 -22.83 -5.91
C THR A 68 9.20 -22.58 -6.08
N LEU A 69 8.77 -21.33 -5.91
CA LEU A 69 7.45 -20.84 -6.29
C LEU A 69 7.46 -20.43 -7.77
N LYS A 70 6.58 -21.03 -8.56
CA LYS A 70 6.46 -20.73 -9.99
C LYS A 70 5.42 -19.64 -10.19
N ILE A 71 5.86 -18.50 -10.72
CA ILE A 71 5.03 -17.32 -10.92
C ILE A 71 5.07 -16.96 -12.41
N PRO A 72 3.93 -16.91 -13.11
CA PRO A 72 3.86 -16.28 -14.42
C PRO A 72 4.34 -14.84 -14.31
N ALA A 73 5.25 -14.41 -15.18
CA ALA A 73 5.93 -13.10 -15.07
C ALA A 73 4.96 -11.90 -14.89
N GLY A 74 3.73 -12.03 -15.36
CA GLY A 74 2.65 -11.07 -15.24
C GLY A 74 2.10 -10.78 -13.85
N HIS A 75 2.34 -11.67 -12.87
CA HIS A 75 1.76 -11.63 -11.53
C HIS A 75 2.80 -11.28 -10.45
N LEU A 76 4.02 -10.91 -10.84
CA LEU A 76 5.08 -10.55 -9.87
C LEU A 76 4.64 -9.44 -8.90
N ASN A 77 3.84 -8.47 -9.36
CA ASN A 77 3.35 -7.35 -8.55
C ASN A 77 2.30 -7.76 -7.49
N GLU A 78 1.77 -8.98 -7.58
CA GLU A 78 0.79 -9.53 -6.62
C GLU A 78 1.48 -10.21 -5.44
N ILE A 79 2.79 -10.48 -5.57
CA ILE A 79 3.63 -11.09 -4.54
C ILE A 79 4.33 -9.99 -3.75
N ARG A 80 3.96 -9.86 -2.48
CA ARG A 80 4.59 -8.90 -1.55
C ARG A 80 5.78 -9.53 -0.87
N THR A 81 6.70 -8.68 -0.43
CA THR A 81 7.81 -9.09 0.43
C THR A 81 7.25 -9.63 1.76
N GLY A 82 7.50 -10.90 2.06
CA GLY A 82 7.03 -11.58 3.27
C GLY A 82 5.96 -12.65 3.03
N ASP A 83 5.27 -12.62 1.88
CA ASP A 83 4.27 -13.65 1.53
C ASP A 83 4.90 -15.05 1.48
N THR A 84 6.17 -15.12 1.08
CA THR A 84 6.98 -16.35 1.02
C THR A 84 7.42 -16.91 2.36
N ASP A 85 7.30 -16.14 3.43
CA ASP A 85 7.95 -16.50 4.69
C ASP A 85 7.30 -17.73 5.34
N TRP A 86 6.00 -17.91 5.11
CA TRP A 86 5.14 -18.91 5.75
C TRP A 86 4.79 -20.12 4.88
N MET A 87 5.11 -20.08 3.58
CA MET A 87 4.64 -21.05 2.57
C MET A 87 5.00 -22.51 2.84
N VAL A 88 6.08 -22.75 3.60
CA VAL A 88 6.57 -24.10 3.88
C VAL A 88 6.70 -24.28 5.39
N PRO A 89 5.62 -24.74 6.06
CA PRO A 89 5.60 -24.92 7.50
C PRO A 89 6.74 -25.81 8.01
N GLY A 90 7.10 -26.86 7.27
CA GLY A 90 8.17 -27.81 7.61
C GLY A 90 9.54 -27.17 7.78
N LEU A 91 9.80 -26.04 7.11
CA LEU A 91 11.08 -25.32 7.17
C LEU A 91 11.07 -24.15 8.17
N LEU A 92 9.90 -23.81 8.73
CA LEU A 92 9.73 -22.59 9.51
C LEU A 92 10.53 -22.61 10.81
N LYS A 93 10.57 -23.75 11.51
CA LYS A 93 11.33 -23.91 12.75
C LYS A 93 12.84 -23.68 12.53
N GLU A 94 13.39 -24.32 11.51
CA GLU A 94 14.81 -24.18 11.17
C GLU A 94 15.16 -22.76 10.68
N LYS A 95 14.26 -22.15 9.90
CA LYS A 95 14.36 -20.75 9.47
C LYS A 95 14.44 -19.80 10.66
N VAL A 96 13.51 -19.93 11.62
CA VAL A 96 13.47 -19.10 12.83
C VAL A 96 14.73 -19.32 13.69
N GLU A 97 15.15 -20.57 13.89
CA GLU A 97 16.34 -20.89 14.67
C GLU A 97 17.60 -20.25 14.06
N THR A 98 17.72 -20.30 12.74
CA THR A 98 18.83 -19.71 11.99
C THR A 98 18.84 -18.19 12.11
N LEU A 99 17.68 -17.53 12.00
CA LEU A 99 17.54 -16.09 12.22
C LEU A 99 17.95 -15.69 13.64
N MET A 100 17.50 -16.43 14.66
CA MET A 100 17.88 -16.19 16.06
C MET A 100 19.39 -16.34 16.29
N ARG A 101 20.02 -17.31 15.62
CA ARG A 101 21.48 -17.49 15.64
C ARG A 101 22.21 -16.37 14.89
N GLY A 102 21.59 -15.78 13.86
CA GLY A 102 22.13 -14.65 13.10
C GLY A 102 22.17 -13.32 13.88
N LEU A 103 21.28 -13.16 14.85
CA LEU A 103 21.15 -11.91 15.62
C LEU A 103 22.44 -11.45 16.31
N PRO A 104 22.66 -10.13 16.47
CA PRO A 104 23.73 -9.58 17.29
C PRO A 104 23.78 -10.17 18.71
N LYS A 105 24.99 -10.25 19.28
CA LYS A 105 25.26 -10.85 20.60
C LYS A 105 24.38 -10.31 21.73
N LYS A 106 24.00 -9.02 21.67
CA LYS A 106 23.11 -8.34 22.64
C LYS A 106 21.69 -8.93 22.67
N TYR A 107 21.20 -9.44 21.55
CA TYR A 107 19.89 -10.08 21.44
C TYR A 107 19.99 -11.58 21.68
N ARG A 108 20.92 -12.26 21.00
CA ARG A 108 21.07 -13.72 21.01
C ARG A 108 21.20 -14.32 22.42
N ARG A 109 21.92 -13.66 23.32
CA ARG A 109 22.09 -14.10 24.72
C ARG A 109 20.78 -14.21 25.49
N ARG A 110 19.76 -13.44 25.11
CA ARG A 110 18.44 -13.42 25.76
C ARG A 110 17.48 -14.48 25.20
N LEU A 111 17.90 -15.20 24.16
CA LEU A 111 17.10 -16.20 23.44
C LEU A 111 17.65 -17.62 23.63
N ILE A 112 18.55 -17.84 24.59
CA ILE A 112 19.11 -19.16 24.90
C ILE A 112 18.17 -19.84 25.92
N PRO A 113 17.72 -21.09 25.69
CA PRO A 113 18.08 -21.99 24.57
C PRO A 113 17.39 -21.64 23.24
N ILE A 114 18.18 -21.52 22.16
CA ILE A 114 17.67 -21.03 20.86
C ILE A 114 16.68 -22.01 20.24
N ALA A 115 16.96 -23.32 20.28
CA ALA A 115 16.09 -24.34 19.70
C ALA A 115 14.70 -24.40 20.37
N GLU A 116 14.66 -24.24 21.69
CA GLU A 116 13.40 -24.19 22.46
C GLU A 116 12.64 -22.89 22.14
N THR A 117 13.33 -21.75 22.19
CA THR A 117 12.74 -20.44 21.90
C THR A 117 12.19 -20.37 20.47
N ALA A 118 12.88 -20.97 19.50
CA ALA A 118 12.41 -21.07 18.12
C ALA A 118 11.16 -21.95 18.00
N GLY A 119 11.13 -23.09 18.70
CA GLY A 119 9.95 -23.97 18.74
C GLY A 119 8.73 -23.28 19.33
N GLU A 120 8.89 -22.58 20.46
CA GLU A 120 7.81 -21.80 21.06
C GLU A 120 7.33 -20.66 20.18
N ALA A 121 8.26 -19.96 19.51
CA ALA A 121 7.92 -18.90 18.59
C ALA A 121 7.04 -19.42 17.45
N VAL A 122 7.43 -20.51 16.80
CA VAL A 122 6.65 -21.09 15.69
C VAL A 122 5.22 -21.45 16.11
N SER A 123 5.04 -21.98 17.32
CA SER A 123 3.72 -22.34 17.84
C SER A 123 2.89 -21.15 18.35
N GLY A 124 3.54 -20.06 18.77
CA GLY A 124 2.87 -18.92 19.42
C GLY A 124 2.75 -17.65 18.58
N MET A 125 3.40 -17.59 17.43
CA MET A 125 3.32 -16.46 16.50
C MET A 125 2.01 -16.47 15.71
N ASN A 126 1.44 -15.28 15.50
CA ASN A 126 0.42 -15.11 14.47
C ASN A 126 1.11 -15.02 13.12
N GLN A 127 0.59 -15.73 12.11
CA GLN A 127 1.11 -15.73 10.74
C GLN A 127 0.56 -14.52 9.96
N GLU A 128 0.75 -13.32 10.50
CA GLU A 128 0.30 -12.06 9.91
C GLU A 128 1.51 -11.19 9.57
N GLY A 129 1.55 -10.69 8.32
CA GLY A 129 2.68 -9.92 7.80
C GLY A 129 3.96 -10.75 7.60
N GLY A 130 5.11 -10.07 7.50
CA GLY A 130 6.40 -10.74 7.31
C GLY A 130 6.95 -11.39 8.59
N LEU A 131 7.70 -12.48 8.45
CA LEU A 131 8.26 -13.24 9.58
C LEU A 131 9.11 -12.42 10.56
N PRO A 132 9.97 -11.46 10.12
CA PRO A 132 10.68 -10.58 11.04
C PRO A 132 9.77 -9.79 11.98
N HIS A 133 8.60 -9.35 11.51
CA HIS A 133 7.65 -8.58 12.30
C HIS A 133 6.92 -9.47 13.30
N ALA A 134 6.46 -10.63 12.85
CA ALA A 134 5.81 -11.62 13.71
C ALA A 134 6.74 -12.09 14.85
N LEU A 135 8.02 -12.34 14.55
CA LEU A 135 9.03 -12.71 15.55
C LEU A 135 9.27 -11.61 16.57
N SER A 136 9.45 -10.37 16.11
CA SER A 136 9.65 -9.21 16.98
C SER A 136 8.44 -8.95 17.88
N ALA A 137 7.23 -9.04 17.32
CA ALA A 137 5.99 -8.86 18.07
C ALA A 137 5.80 -9.94 19.14
N TRP A 138 6.03 -11.21 18.78
CA TRP A 138 5.93 -12.34 19.70
C TRP A 138 6.96 -12.25 20.83
N LEU A 139 8.23 -11.97 20.52
CA LEU A 139 9.28 -11.82 21.54
C LEU A 139 9.01 -10.66 22.50
N TYR A 140 8.46 -9.57 22.00
CA TYR A 140 8.06 -8.45 22.84
C TYR A 140 6.91 -8.84 23.76
N ARG A 141 5.88 -9.52 23.24
CA ARG A 141 4.69 -9.92 23.99
C ARG A 141 4.99 -10.97 25.06
N GLU A 142 5.62 -12.07 24.67
CA GLU A 142 5.82 -13.23 25.56
C GLU A 142 7.06 -13.09 26.43
N ARG A 143 8.10 -12.39 25.96
CA ARG A 143 9.39 -12.34 26.65
C ARG A 143 9.88 -10.93 26.98
N SER A 144 9.12 -9.89 26.64
CA SER A 144 9.52 -8.47 26.84
C SER A 144 10.88 -8.15 26.22
N ILE A 145 11.24 -8.83 25.12
CA ILE A 145 12.49 -8.60 24.39
C ILE A 145 12.17 -7.76 23.16
N ASP A 146 12.59 -6.50 23.17
CA ASP A 146 12.48 -5.61 22.01
C ASP A 146 13.64 -5.86 21.03
N ILE A 147 13.30 -6.39 19.85
CA ILE A 147 14.19 -6.58 18.71
C ILE A 147 13.54 -5.90 17.50
N PRO A 148 14.14 -4.87 16.91
CA PRO A 148 13.63 -4.27 15.69
C PRO A 148 13.57 -5.28 14.53
N PRO A 149 12.53 -5.28 13.68
CA PRO A 149 12.43 -6.20 12.54
C PRO A 149 13.63 -6.15 11.59
N GLY A 150 14.28 -4.99 11.44
CA GLY A 150 15.47 -4.81 10.62
C GLY A 150 16.76 -5.46 11.16
N GLU A 151 16.76 -5.98 12.39
CA GLU A 151 17.91 -6.73 12.94
C GLU A 151 17.90 -8.21 12.53
N TRP A 152 16.80 -8.71 11.94
CA TRP A 152 16.70 -10.07 11.42
C TRP A 152 17.30 -10.17 10.02
N ASP A 153 18.40 -10.90 9.89
CA ASP A 153 19.10 -11.08 8.62
C ASP A 153 18.44 -12.14 7.73
N MET A 154 17.40 -11.73 6.99
CA MET A 154 16.76 -12.57 5.97
C MET A 154 17.68 -12.87 4.77
N GLY A 155 18.66 -11.99 4.49
CA GLY A 155 19.59 -12.17 3.38
C GLY A 155 20.59 -13.29 3.63
N GLY A 156 21.07 -13.41 4.87
CA GLY A 156 22.03 -14.40 5.35
C GLY A 156 21.47 -15.81 5.57
N LEU A 157 20.17 -16.02 5.35
CA LEU A 157 19.58 -17.36 5.41
C LEU A 157 20.16 -18.29 4.32
N PRO A 158 20.42 -19.57 4.62
CA PRO A 158 20.71 -20.60 3.63
C PRO A 158 19.67 -20.63 2.50
N ALA A 159 20.10 -20.99 1.29
CA ALA A 159 19.24 -20.99 0.10
C ALA A 159 18.01 -21.90 0.25
N TYR A 160 18.19 -23.10 0.80
CA TYR A 160 17.12 -24.08 0.99
C TYR A 160 16.04 -23.64 1.99
N LEU A 161 16.33 -22.68 2.88
CA LEU A 161 15.36 -22.08 3.79
C LEU A 161 14.61 -20.89 3.17
N LYS A 162 14.99 -20.45 1.97
CA LYS A 162 14.35 -19.35 1.27
C LYS A 162 13.53 -19.90 0.11
N VAL A 163 12.30 -19.41 -0.04
CA VAL A 163 11.50 -19.72 -1.22
C VAL A 163 12.04 -18.93 -2.39
N ARG A 164 12.50 -19.65 -3.40
CA ARG A 164 12.97 -19.09 -4.66
C ARG A 164 11.77 -18.78 -5.54
N LEU A 165 11.68 -17.56 -6.02
CA LEU A 165 10.70 -17.14 -7.01
C LEU A 165 11.27 -17.46 -8.40
N SER A 166 10.50 -18.17 -9.22
CA SER A 166 10.82 -18.47 -10.62
C SER A 166 9.77 -17.83 -11.51
N LEU A 167 10.20 -16.84 -12.28
CA LEU A 167 9.35 -16.15 -13.23
C LEU A 167 9.29 -16.93 -14.53
N LEU A 168 8.10 -17.45 -14.85
CA LEU A 168 7.86 -18.23 -16.04
C LEU A 168 7.36 -17.34 -17.18
N ASP A 169 7.84 -17.62 -18.40
CA ASP A 169 7.21 -17.12 -19.64
C ASP A 169 5.95 -17.92 -19.98
N ASP A 170 5.26 -17.49 -21.03
CA ASP A 170 4.03 -18.12 -21.53
C ASP A 170 4.23 -19.57 -22.03
N ALA A 171 5.48 -20.00 -22.23
CA ALA A 171 5.86 -21.37 -22.57
C ALA A 171 6.28 -22.21 -21.34
N GLY A 172 6.15 -21.65 -20.13
CA GLY A 172 6.53 -22.30 -18.88
C GLY A 172 8.04 -22.34 -18.63
N ARG A 173 8.83 -21.53 -19.34
CA ARG A 173 10.29 -21.45 -19.18
C ARG A 173 10.67 -20.35 -18.21
N GLU A 174 11.64 -20.63 -17.36
CA GLU A 174 12.18 -19.68 -16.40
C GLU A 174 12.95 -18.54 -17.09
N THR A 175 12.48 -17.30 -16.89
CA THR A 175 13.02 -16.06 -17.47
C THR A 175 13.86 -15.26 -16.48
N ALA A 176 13.52 -15.34 -15.20
CA ALA A 176 14.25 -14.73 -14.10
C ALA A 176 13.94 -15.51 -12.82
N ALA A 177 14.89 -15.51 -11.88
CA ALA A 177 14.68 -16.15 -10.61
C ALA A 177 15.54 -15.54 -9.52
N GLY A 178 15.08 -15.66 -8.28
CA GLY A 178 15.64 -14.95 -7.14
C GLY A 178 14.75 -15.09 -5.91
N TYR A 179 15.06 -14.34 -4.86
CA TYR A 179 14.39 -14.46 -3.56
C TYR A 179 13.64 -13.21 -3.14
N ASP A 180 13.82 -12.11 -3.87
CA ASP A 180 13.24 -10.82 -3.56
C ASP A 180 12.43 -10.35 -4.77
N PRO A 181 11.08 -10.26 -4.67
CA PRO A 181 10.24 -9.85 -5.79
C PRO A 181 10.58 -8.45 -6.29
N ALA A 182 11.07 -7.55 -5.42
CA ALA A 182 11.45 -6.20 -5.79
C ALA A 182 12.75 -6.12 -6.61
N ARG A 183 13.57 -7.18 -6.62
CA ARG A 183 14.84 -7.27 -7.36
C ARG A 183 14.76 -8.18 -8.58
N LEU A 184 13.60 -8.79 -8.81
CA LEU A 184 13.37 -9.64 -9.96
C LEU A 184 13.00 -8.78 -11.15
N GLU A 185 14.02 -8.42 -11.91
CA GLU A 185 13.80 -7.93 -13.26
C GLU A 185 13.81 -9.11 -14.25
N PRO A 186 12.79 -9.22 -15.12
CA PRO A 186 12.79 -10.20 -16.18
C PRO A 186 14.01 -9.97 -17.08
N SER A 187 14.91 -10.96 -17.12
CA SER A 187 16.21 -10.79 -17.76
C SER A 187 16.08 -10.71 -19.28
N ALA A 188 16.63 -9.64 -19.87
CA ALA A 188 16.67 -9.38 -21.31
C ALA A 188 17.67 -10.28 -22.10
N HIS A 189 18.26 -11.32 -21.50
CA HIS A 189 19.43 -12.02 -22.05
C HIS A 189 19.24 -13.53 -22.21
N GLY A 190 18.18 -13.92 -22.93
CA GLY A 190 17.97 -15.27 -23.43
C GLY A 190 17.37 -15.25 -24.83
N GLY A 191 18.22 -15.04 -25.84
CA GLY A 191 17.94 -15.33 -27.25
C GLY A 191 16.65 -14.73 -27.84
N ARG A 192 16.72 -13.49 -28.33
CA ARG A 192 15.81 -12.91 -29.35
C ARG A 192 14.29 -12.96 -29.08
N ALA A 193 13.83 -13.32 -27.88
CA ALA A 193 12.41 -13.34 -27.51
C ALA A 193 12.07 -12.51 -26.26
N SER A 194 13.05 -12.15 -25.42
CA SER A 194 12.79 -11.40 -24.17
C SER A 194 12.73 -9.88 -24.34
N GLY A 195 13.15 -9.36 -25.50
CA GLY A 195 12.84 -7.99 -25.93
C GLY A 195 11.43 -7.86 -26.53
N GLN A 196 10.61 -8.92 -26.45
CA GLN A 196 9.30 -9.04 -27.11
C GLN A 196 8.10 -9.27 -26.16
N ILE A 197 8.28 -9.41 -24.84
CA ILE A 197 7.16 -9.76 -23.92
C ILE A 197 6.80 -8.62 -22.94
N TYR A 198 7.74 -7.79 -22.48
CA TYR A 198 7.36 -6.43 -22.01
C TYR A 198 6.75 -5.62 -23.15
N SER A 199 7.22 -5.87 -24.35
CA SER A 199 6.69 -5.39 -25.63
C SER A 199 5.74 -6.40 -26.28
N GLY A 200 5.15 -7.34 -25.51
CA GLY A 200 4.10 -8.26 -25.94
C GLY A 200 2.73 -7.86 -25.36
N ARG A 201 2.73 -7.47 -24.07
CA ARG A 201 1.65 -6.66 -23.45
C ARG A 201 1.58 -5.25 -24.04
N LEU A 202 2.72 -4.71 -24.49
CA LEU A 202 2.86 -3.46 -25.23
C LEU A 202 3.24 -3.67 -26.71
N ALA A 203 3.11 -4.89 -27.25
CA ALA A 203 3.25 -5.09 -28.70
C ALA A 203 2.14 -4.26 -29.33
N PRO A 204 2.44 -3.35 -30.27
CA PRO A 204 1.40 -2.63 -31.00
C PRO A 204 0.33 -3.58 -31.61
N ASP A 205 0.70 -4.86 -31.83
CA ASP A 205 -0.12 -5.88 -32.49
C ASP A 205 -0.33 -7.20 -31.72
N GLY A 206 -0.04 -7.26 -30.41
CA GLY A 206 -0.23 -8.47 -29.57
C GLY A 206 -1.70 -8.81 -29.27
N PRO A 207 -2.02 -10.00 -28.70
CA PRO A 207 -3.40 -10.39 -28.37
C PRO A 207 -4.14 -9.37 -27.49
N ALA A 208 -3.45 -8.79 -26.50
CA ALA A 208 -4.00 -7.73 -25.66
C ALA A 208 -4.30 -6.43 -26.43
N ALA A 209 -3.38 -6.01 -27.31
CA ALA A 209 -3.57 -4.81 -28.13
C ALA A 209 -4.72 -4.99 -29.15
N ARG A 210 -4.84 -6.19 -29.74
CA ARG A 210 -5.96 -6.54 -30.63
C ARG A 210 -7.28 -6.59 -29.86
N TYR A 211 -7.28 -7.15 -28.65
CA TYR A 211 -8.46 -7.18 -27.80
C TYR A 211 -8.90 -5.75 -27.43
N LYS A 212 -7.97 -4.92 -26.94
CA LYS A 212 -8.21 -3.48 -26.68
C LYS A 212 -8.81 -2.80 -27.91
N LYS A 213 -8.18 -2.91 -29.09
CA LYS A 213 -8.67 -2.29 -30.33
C LYS A 213 -10.09 -2.71 -30.73
N ASN A 214 -10.46 -3.96 -30.49
CA ASN A 214 -11.75 -4.51 -30.91
C ASN A 214 -12.88 -4.27 -29.89
N HIS A 215 -12.54 -4.13 -28.60
CA HIS A 215 -13.52 -4.09 -27.51
C HIS A 215 -13.61 -2.73 -26.81
N GLU A 216 -12.60 -1.87 -26.95
CA GLU A 216 -12.67 -0.52 -26.41
C GLU A 216 -13.72 0.31 -27.14
N ARG A 217 -14.38 1.17 -26.38
CA ARG A 217 -15.40 2.08 -26.88
C ARG A 217 -15.06 3.49 -26.42
N SER A 218 -15.13 4.47 -27.30
CA SER A 218 -14.82 5.87 -26.99
C SER A 218 -16.05 6.76 -27.16
N ASN A 219 -15.97 7.99 -26.66
CA ASN A 219 -17.03 9.00 -26.79
C ASN A 219 -18.37 8.56 -26.19
N LEU A 220 -18.33 7.77 -25.10
CA LEU A 220 -19.53 7.35 -24.40
C LEU A 220 -20.02 8.49 -23.50
N THR A 221 -21.32 8.77 -23.57
CA THR A 221 -22.01 9.73 -22.69
C THR A 221 -23.04 9.04 -21.79
N SER A 222 -23.11 7.70 -21.84
CA SER A 222 -23.98 6.85 -21.03
C SER A 222 -23.24 5.56 -20.66
N TRP A 223 -23.79 4.83 -19.68
CA TRP A 223 -23.20 3.57 -19.21
C TRP A 223 -23.14 2.53 -20.35
N PRO A 224 -22.00 1.84 -20.57
CA PRO A 224 -21.81 0.96 -21.73
C PRO A 224 -22.33 -0.48 -21.55
N GLY A 225 -23.34 -0.68 -20.70
CA GLY A 225 -23.79 -1.99 -20.22
C GLY A 225 -22.92 -2.55 -19.09
N ASP A 226 -23.16 -3.80 -18.71
CA ASP A 226 -22.41 -4.46 -17.63
C ASP A 226 -20.90 -4.58 -17.96
N ILE A 227 -20.07 -4.19 -17.00
CA ILE A 227 -18.61 -4.23 -17.09
C ILE A 227 -18.10 -5.39 -16.24
N PRO A 228 -17.46 -6.43 -16.81
CA PRO A 228 -16.96 -7.56 -16.03
C PRO A 228 -15.78 -7.14 -15.12
N ASP A 229 -15.49 -7.92 -14.08
CA ASP A 229 -14.38 -7.60 -13.17
C ASP A 229 -13.00 -7.77 -13.80
N SER A 230 -12.88 -8.78 -14.67
CA SER A 230 -11.70 -9.06 -15.47
C SER A 230 -12.08 -9.80 -16.74
N VAL A 231 -11.16 -9.82 -17.70
CA VAL A 231 -11.25 -10.63 -18.92
C VAL A 231 -9.94 -11.36 -19.11
N GLU A 232 -10.02 -12.69 -19.21
CA GLU A 232 -8.91 -13.51 -19.65
C GLU A 232 -8.78 -13.43 -21.18
N ILE A 233 -7.60 -13.07 -21.64
CA ILE A 233 -7.19 -13.07 -23.04
C ILE A 233 -6.15 -14.19 -23.22
N GLY A 234 -6.22 -14.88 -24.37
CA GLY A 234 -5.45 -16.11 -24.60
C GLY A 234 -3.98 -16.02 -24.20
N GLN A 235 -3.43 -17.15 -23.73
CA GLN A 235 -2.10 -17.26 -23.08
C GLN A 235 -2.04 -16.74 -21.63
N GLY A 236 -3.18 -16.67 -20.93
CA GLY A 236 -3.22 -16.39 -19.49
C GLY A 236 -3.04 -14.91 -19.11
N ALA A 237 -3.12 -13.99 -20.06
CA ALA A 237 -3.11 -12.57 -19.76
C ALA A 237 -4.51 -12.14 -19.28
N VAL A 238 -4.55 -11.32 -18.23
CA VAL A 238 -5.78 -10.77 -17.65
C VAL A 238 -5.82 -9.28 -17.93
N LEU A 239 -6.97 -8.80 -18.39
CA LEU A 239 -7.26 -7.38 -18.55
C LEU A 239 -8.39 -6.95 -17.61
N TRP A 240 -8.30 -5.75 -17.09
CA TRP A 240 -9.32 -5.17 -16.21
C TRP A 240 -10.04 -4.04 -16.93
N PRO A 241 -11.28 -4.25 -17.40
CA PRO A 241 -12.04 -3.20 -18.04
C PRO A 241 -12.45 -2.13 -17.02
N ALA A 242 -12.44 -0.88 -17.46
CA ALA A 242 -12.92 0.24 -16.70
C ALA A 242 -13.28 1.42 -17.61
N LEU A 243 -14.13 2.29 -17.09
CA LEU A 243 -14.38 3.60 -17.65
C LEU A 243 -13.14 4.48 -17.46
N ASN A 244 -12.77 5.22 -18.48
CA ASN A 244 -11.72 6.23 -18.45
C ASN A 244 -12.34 7.60 -18.68
N ASP A 245 -11.93 8.61 -17.91
CA ASP A 245 -12.36 10.00 -18.11
C ASP A 245 -11.60 10.61 -19.31
N ASP A 246 -12.33 11.00 -20.36
CA ASP A 246 -11.78 11.67 -21.54
C ASP A 246 -12.07 13.19 -21.54
N GLY A 247 -12.59 13.74 -20.43
CA GLY A 247 -12.89 15.16 -20.24
C GLY A 247 -14.33 15.53 -20.61
N GLU A 248 -14.73 15.35 -21.87
CA GLU A 248 -16.11 15.63 -22.32
C GLU A 248 -16.97 14.37 -22.44
N SER A 249 -16.34 13.20 -22.39
CA SER A 249 -16.95 11.88 -22.49
C SER A 249 -16.19 10.89 -21.63
N VAL A 250 -16.62 9.63 -21.65
CA VAL A 250 -15.82 8.52 -21.14
C VAL A 250 -15.52 7.50 -22.24
N SER A 251 -14.52 6.67 -21.99
CA SER A 251 -14.23 5.49 -22.81
C SER A 251 -14.23 4.23 -21.96
N LEU A 252 -14.71 3.12 -22.51
CA LEU A 252 -14.47 1.80 -21.94
C LEU A 252 -13.09 1.35 -22.42
N ARG A 253 -12.14 1.26 -21.49
CA ARG A 253 -10.74 0.87 -21.71
C ARG A 253 -10.40 -0.40 -20.95
N PHE A 254 -9.35 -1.09 -21.38
CA PHE A 254 -8.85 -2.27 -20.68
C PHE A 254 -7.43 -2.01 -20.17
N PHE A 255 -7.27 -2.11 -18.85
CA PHE A 255 -6.01 -1.84 -18.17
C PHE A 255 -5.27 -3.13 -17.88
N ASP A 256 -3.94 -3.03 -17.76
CA ASP A 256 -3.06 -4.15 -17.44
C ASP A 256 -2.84 -4.33 -15.93
N LEU A 257 -3.36 -3.41 -15.10
CA LEU A 257 -3.29 -3.47 -13.64
C LEU A 257 -4.65 -3.18 -13.03
N LYS A 258 -5.10 -4.04 -12.13
CA LYS A 258 -6.37 -3.89 -11.40
C LYS A 258 -6.47 -2.54 -10.69
N ALA A 259 -5.41 -2.09 -10.02
CA ALA A 259 -5.39 -0.81 -9.32
C ALA A 259 -5.62 0.39 -10.26
N GLN A 260 -5.02 0.38 -11.45
CA GLN A 260 -5.24 1.42 -12.47
C GLN A 260 -6.68 1.39 -12.98
N ALA A 261 -7.22 0.20 -13.25
CA ALA A 261 -8.62 0.04 -13.66
C ALA A 261 -9.59 0.58 -12.60
N LEU A 262 -9.37 0.29 -11.31
CA LEU A 262 -10.21 0.78 -10.24
C LEU A 262 -10.16 2.31 -10.10
N ALA A 263 -8.98 2.90 -10.24
CA ALA A 263 -8.81 4.36 -10.22
C ALA A 263 -9.51 5.02 -11.42
N ALA A 264 -9.28 4.50 -12.63
CA ALA A 264 -9.95 4.97 -13.85
C ALA A 264 -11.47 4.84 -13.73
N GLN A 265 -11.98 3.69 -13.29
CA GLN A 265 -13.41 3.42 -13.14
C GLN A 265 -14.10 4.47 -12.26
N ARG A 266 -13.48 4.86 -11.14
CA ARG A 266 -14.04 5.92 -10.28
C ARG A 266 -14.09 7.27 -11.00
N GLN A 267 -13.04 7.64 -11.72
CA GLN A 267 -12.99 8.89 -12.49
C GLN A 267 -14.03 8.88 -13.64
N GLY A 268 -14.15 7.77 -14.36
CA GLY A 268 -15.13 7.60 -15.43
C GLY A 268 -16.58 7.63 -14.91
N GLN A 269 -16.87 6.98 -13.76
CA GLN A 269 -18.17 7.10 -13.09
C GLN A 269 -18.49 8.55 -12.74
N GLN A 270 -17.52 9.27 -12.15
CA GLN A 270 -17.68 10.68 -11.82
C GLN A 270 -17.99 11.50 -13.09
N ARG A 271 -17.25 11.30 -14.19
CA ARG A 271 -17.50 11.96 -15.47
C ARG A 271 -18.88 11.66 -16.03
N LEU A 272 -19.32 10.40 -16.03
CA LEU A 272 -20.67 10.05 -16.49
C LEU A 272 -21.76 10.71 -15.64
N ALA A 273 -21.59 10.81 -14.32
CA ALA A 273 -22.51 11.56 -13.48
C ALA A 273 -22.54 13.06 -13.85
N MET A 274 -21.39 13.67 -14.10
CA MET A 274 -21.31 15.07 -14.55
C MET A 274 -22.02 15.30 -15.89
N ILE A 275 -21.88 14.36 -16.83
CA ILE A 275 -22.56 14.41 -18.13
C ILE A 275 -24.08 14.26 -17.95
N HIS A 276 -24.51 13.26 -17.17
CA HIS A 276 -25.94 12.98 -16.94
C HIS A 276 -26.67 14.16 -16.29
N TRP A 277 -26.04 14.81 -15.31
CA TRP A 277 -26.63 15.92 -14.55
C TRP A 277 -26.17 17.30 -15.04
N ALA A 278 -25.60 17.42 -16.24
CA ALA A 278 -24.98 18.66 -16.71
C ALA A 278 -25.92 19.88 -16.65
N ARG A 279 -27.20 19.69 -16.97
CA ARG A 279 -28.20 20.76 -16.95
C ARG A 279 -28.51 21.22 -15.53
N GLU A 280 -28.79 20.28 -14.64
CA GLU A 280 -29.08 20.54 -13.23
C GLU A 280 -27.85 21.15 -12.53
N MET A 281 -26.66 20.62 -12.79
CA MET A 281 -25.38 21.19 -12.34
C MET A 281 -25.20 22.63 -12.82
N GLY A 282 -25.57 22.95 -14.06
CA GLY A 282 -25.54 24.32 -14.58
C GLY A 282 -26.43 25.28 -13.79
N ASN A 283 -27.56 24.82 -13.25
CA ASN A 283 -28.41 25.62 -12.37
C ASN A 283 -27.82 25.74 -10.96
N PHE A 284 -27.30 24.64 -10.40
CA PHE A 284 -26.68 24.64 -9.09
C PHE A 284 -25.43 25.51 -9.04
N ARG A 285 -24.62 25.51 -10.10
CA ARG A 285 -23.44 26.37 -10.27
C ARG A 285 -23.77 27.86 -10.30
N LYS A 286 -25.02 28.27 -10.58
CA LYS A 286 -25.47 29.67 -10.46
C LYS A 286 -25.88 30.04 -9.03
N GLN A 287 -26.25 29.04 -8.22
CA GLN A 287 -26.75 29.23 -6.85
C GLN A 287 -25.64 29.05 -5.81
N LEU A 288 -24.76 28.08 -6.02
CA LEU A 288 -23.65 27.73 -5.15
C LEU A 288 -22.35 28.24 -5.78
N GLN A 289 -21.90 29.40 -5.28
CA GLN A 289 -20.69 30.08 -5.72
C GLN A 289 -20.01 30.72 -4.52
N LEU A 290 -18.68 30.86 -4.60
CA LEU A 290 -17.94 31.68 -3.64
C LEU A 290 -18.18 33.16 -3.96
N THR A 291 -18.55 33.92 -2.94
CA THR A 291 -18.88 35.35 -3.07
C THR A 291 -18.06 36.22 -2.11
N GLY A 292 -18.07 37.54 -2.35
CA GLY A 292 -17.47 38.53 -1.46
C GLY A 292 -15.99 38.30 -1.16
N ARG A 293 -15.62 38.43 0.11
CA ARG A 293 -14.22 38.30 0.58
C ARG A 293 -13.66 36.89 0.37
N VAL A 294 -14.49 35.85 0.49
CA VAL A 294 -14.09 34.46 0.30
C VAL A 294 -13.59 34.22 -1.13
N ARG A 295 -14.28 34.79 -2.13
CA ARG A 295 -13.85 34.72 -3.54
C ARG A 295 -12.49 35.38 -3.77
N VAL A 296 -12.22 36.50 -3.10
CA VAL A 296 -10.92 37.18 -3.15
C VAL A 296 -9.83 36.33 -2.50
N THR A 297 -10.12 35.72 -1.36
CA THR A 297 -9.18 34.82 -0.68
C THR A 297 -8.83 33.60 -1.55
N ALA A 298 -9.80 33.01 -2.23
CA ALA A 298 -9.59 31.90 -3.15
C ALA A 298 -8.56 32.22 -4.26
N SER A 299 -8.46 33.48 -4.68
CA SER A 299 -7.46 33.92 -5.66
C SER A 299 -6.02 33.75 -5.19
N GLN A 300 -5.77 33.67 -3.88
CA GLN A 300 -4.45 33.39 -3.31
C GLN A 300 -4.11 31.89 -3.29
N LEU A 301 -5.08 31.02 -3.55
CA LEU A 301 -4.98 29.56 -3.48
C LEU A 301 -5.19 28.87 -4.84
N GLY A 302 -5.17 29.63 -5.94
CA GLY A 302 -5.31 29.11 -7.30
C GLY A 302 -6.46 29.71 -8.10
N GLY A 303 -7.34 30.51 -7.47
CA GLY A 303 -8.50 31.12 -8.13
C GLY A 303 -9.82 30.59 -7.60
N ALA A 304 -10.84 31.45 -7.58
CA ALA A 304 -12.18 31.04 -7.16
C ALA A 304 -12.75 29.93 -8.05
N ASP A 305 -12.62 30.06 -9.37
CA ASP A 305 -13.19 29.09 -10.30
C ASP A 305 -12.52 27.71 -10.17
N ALA A 306 -11.21 27.67 -9.92
CA ALA A 306 -10.48 26.42 -9.68
C ALA A 306 -10.92 25.75 -8.37
N ILE A 307 -11.13 26.53 -7.30
CA ILE A 307 -11.65 26.02 -6.03
C ILE A 307 -13.08 25.51 -6.21
N GLU A 308 -13.96 26.27 -6.85
CA GLU A 308 -15.34 25.85 -7.12
C GLU A 308 -15.36 24.55 -7.93
N GLU A 309 -14.52 24.43 -8.95
CA GLU A 309 -14.39 23.19 -9.73
C GLU A 309 -13.88 22.02 -8.89
N ALA A 310 -12.92 22.24 -7.99
CA ALA A 310 -12.46 21.22 -7.07
C ALA A 310 -13.58 20.77 -6.11
N VAL A 311 -14.40 21.69 -5.62
CA VAL A 311 -15.59 21.35 -4.80
C VAL A 311 -16.55 20.50 -5.59
N TRP A 312 -16.91 20.91 -6.82
CA TRP A 312 -17.81 20.16 -7.68
C TRP A 312 -17.28 18.76 -7.98
N SER A 313 -16.02 18.66 -8.37
CA SER A 313 -15.35 17.38 -8.60
C SER A 313 -15.44 16.48 -7.35
N ARG A 314 -15.11 17.03 -6.18
CA ARG A 314 -15.12 16.28 -4.92
C ARG A 314 -16.51 15.79 -4.53
N VAL A 315 -17.54 16.66 -4.56
CA VAL A 315 -18.91 16.25 -4.22
C VAL A 315 -19.46 15.23 -5.22
N THR A 316 -19.14 15.35 -6.52
CA THR A 316 -19.56 14.35 -7.50
C THR A 316 -18.91 13.00 -7.22
N ALA A 317 -17.61 12.99 -6.89
CA ALA A 317 -16.92 11.76 -6.53
C ALA A 317 -17.51 11.11 -5.28
N ASP A 318 -17.75 11.88 -4.21
CA ASP A 318 -18.29 11.37 -2.95
C ASP A 318 -19.75 10.88 -3.06
N VAL A 319 -20.55 11.48 -3.96
CA VAL A 319 -21.95 11.07 -4.15
C VAL A 319 -22.09 9.90 -5.12
N PHE A 320 -21.34 9.88 -6.23
CA PHE A 320 -21.55 8.95 -7.35
C PHE A 320 -20.40 7.94 -7.56
N ALA A 321 -19.22 8.15 -6.98
CA ALA A 321 -18.02 7.33 -7.20
C ALA A 321 -17.31 6.85 -5.91
N PHE A 322 -17.99 6.90 -4.76
CA PHE A 322 -17.45 6.41 -3.49
C PHE A 322 -17.19 4.89 -3.51
N ARG A 323 -17.94 4.14 -4.34
CA ARG A 323 -17.74 2.72 -4.63
C ARG A 323 -17.60 2.46 -6.13
N VAL A 324 -16.97 1.34 -6.48
CA VAL A 324 -16.90 0.86 -7.85
C VAL A 324 -18.20 0.13 -8.20
N ILE A 325 -18.84 0.57 -9.27
CA ILE A 325 -20.06 0.00 -9.85
C ILE A 325 -19.66 -0.69 -11.15
N ARG A 326 -20.21 -1.88 -11.36
CA ARG A 326 -19.97 -2.70 -12.56
C ARG A 326 -21.23 -2.94 -13.37
N LYS A 327 -22.37 -3.04 -12.69
CA LYS A 327 -23.67 -3.36 -13.30
C LYS A 327 -24.44 -2.10 -13.67
N GLU A 328 -25.16 -2.16 -14.79
CA GLU A 328 -25.97 -1.04 -15.28
C GLU A 328 -27.12 -0.70 -14.32
N GLU A 329 -27.74 -1.71 -13.73
CA GLU A 329 -28.85 -1.56 -12.78
C GLU A 329 -28.40 -0.78 -11.52
N GLU A 330 -27.23 -1.12 -10.98
CA GLU A 330 -26.63 -0.43 -9.83
C GLU A 330 -26.26 1.02 -10.15
N TRP A 331 -25.85 1.29 -11.40
CA TRP A 331 -25.57 2.64 -11.87
C TRP A 331 -26.85 3.48 -11.98
N ALA A 332 -27.93 2.91 -12.51
CA ALA A 332 -29.23 3.58 -12.57
C ALA A 332 -29.76 3.92 -11.17
N GLU A 333 -29.61 3.01 -10.20
CA GLU A 333 -29.95 3.26 -8.80
C GLU A 333 -29.06 4.37 -8.18
N MET A 334 -27.76 4.37 -8.50
CA MET A 334 -26.83 5.40 -8.04
C MET A 334 -27.22 6.79 -8.58
N LEU A 335 -27.59 6.89 -9.86
CA LEU A 335 -28.06 8.16 -10.45
C LEU A 335 -29.34 8.65 -9.77
N ALA A 336 -30.34 7.77 -9.58
CA ALA A 336 -31.62 8.13 -8.98
C ALA A 336 -31.49 8.57 -7.51
N SER A 337 -30.73 7.81 -6.71
CA SER A 337 -30.51 8.10 -5.29
C SER A 337 -29.50 9.23 -5.06
N GLY A 338 -28.46 9.31 -5.90
CA GLY A 338 -27.43 10.35 -5.84
C GLY A 338 -27.99 11.72 -6.19
N GLY A 339 -28.88 11.83 -7.18
CA GLY A 339 -29.51 13.10 -7.55
C GLY A 339 -30.20 13.83 -6.40
N ARG A 340 -30.85 13.09 -5.49
CA ARG A 340 -31.51 13.66 -4.30
C ARG A 340 -30.51 14.16 -3.24
N ARG A 341 -29.34 13.53 -3.17
CA ARG A 341 -28.28 13.83 -2.19
C ARG A 341 -27.30 14.88 -2.69
N PHE A 342 -27.19 15.04 -4.01
CA PHE A 342 -26.14 15.83 -4.64
C PHE A 342 -26.19 17.31 -4.27
N TYR A 343 -27.36 17.97 -4.41
CA TYR A 343 -27.47 19.40 -4.09
C TYR A 343 -27.26 19.70 -2.59
N PRO A 344 -27.88 18.98 -1.64
CA PRO A 344 -27.57 19.16 -0.22
C PRO A 344 -26.09 18.98 0.10
N ALA A 345 -25.45 17.92 -0.41
CA ALA A 345 -24.03 17.68 -0.19
C ALA A 345 -23.16 18.81 -0.77
N ALA A 346 -23.49 19.29 -1.98
CA ALA A 346 -22.76 20.37 -2.61
C ALA A 346 -22.87 21.66 -1.79
N ARG A 347 -24.09 22.01 -1.33
CA ARG A 347 -24.29 23.18 -0.46
C ARG A 347 -23.44 23.08 0.80
N ASP A 348 -23.49 21.94 1.49
CA ASP A 348 -22.76 21.74 2.74
C ASP A 348 -21.23 21.84 2.51
N TYR A 349 -20.73 21.36 1.37
CA TYR A 349 -19.31 21.50 0.99
C TYR A 349 -18.95 22.95 0.72
N PHE A 350 -19.77 23.68 -0.05
CA PHE A 350 -19.56 25.10 -0.32
C PHE A 350 -19.55 25.93 0.97
N GLU A 351 -20.45 25.65 1.91
CA GLU A 351 -20.48 26.30 3.23
C GLU A 351 -19.21 26.02 4.03
N GLN A 352 -18.77 24.75 4.08
CA GLN A 352 -17.55 24.36 4.79
C GLN A 352 -16.29 24.97 4.18
N ILE A 353 -16.15 24.93 2.85
CA ILE A 353 -15.01 25.54 2.15
C ILE A 353 -15.03 27.05 2.30
N ALA A 354 -16.20 27.71 2.25
CA ALA A 354 -16.30 29.14 2.49
C ALA A 354 -15.86 29.52 3.92
N ALA A 355 -16.21 28.72 4.94
CA ALA A 355 -15.77 28.92 6.31
C ALA A 355 -14.24 28.78 6.48
N ILE A 356 -13.63 27.78 5.82
CA ILE A 356 -12.18 27.58 5.80
C ILE A 356 -11.49 28.78 5.14
N LEU A 357 -11.96 29.19 3.96
CA LEU A 357 -11.40 30.32 3.23
C LEU A 357 -11.58 31.65 3.95
N SER A 358 -12.70 31.87 4.64
CA SER A 358 -12.90 33.07 5.46
C SER A 358 -11.84 33.12 6.57
N THR A 359 -11.69 32.00 7.30
CA THR A 359 -10.72 31.90 8.39
C THR A 359 -9.28 32.08 7.89
N TYR A 360 -8.93 31.43 6.78
CA TYR A 360 -7.61 31.58 6.15
C TYR A 360 -7.35 33.04 5.75
N GLY A 361 -8.31 33.69 5.10
CA GLY A 361 -8.21 35.10 4.69
C GLY A 361 -8.01 36.04 5.87
N GLU A 362 -8.75 35.84 6.97
CA GLU A 362 -8.62 36.61 8.20
C GLU A 362 -7.24 36.44 8.85
N VAL A 363 -6.74 35.20 8.94
CA VAL A 363 -5.41 34.89 9.50
C VAL A 363 -4.31 35.52 8.66
N ILE A 364 -4.34 35.36 7.34
CA ILE A 364 -3.34 35.92 6.44
C ILE A 364 -3.36 37.45 6.47
N SER A 365 -4.55 38.08 6.44
CA SER A 365 -4.66 39.54 6.52
C SER A 365 -4.07 40.07 7.82
N TRP A 366 -4.35 39.42 8.94
CA TRP A 366 -3.84 39.82 10.24
C TRP A 366 -2.32 39.63 10.36
N LEU A 367 -1.77 38.53 9.83
CA LEU A 367 -0.33 38.30 9.79
C LEU A 367 0.39 39.37 8.95
N ARG A 368 -0.16 39.72 7.77
CA ARG A 368 0.39 40.80 6.92
C ARG A 368 0.38 42.15 7.61
N GLU A 369 -0.68 42.47 8.36
CA GLU A 369 -0.75 43.71 9.13
C GLU A 369 0.36 43.78 10.19
N LEU A 370 0.63 42.67 10.89
CA LEU A 370 1.72 42.61 11.85
C LEU A 370 3.10 42.72 11.20
N VAL A 371 3.31 42.09 10.04
CA VAL A 371 4.54 42.23 9.25
C VAL A 371 4.77 43.70 8.86
N GLY A 372 3.72 44.40 8.41
CA GLY A 372 3.80 45.82 8.04
C GLY A 372 4.19 46.74 9.19
N LYS A 373 3.97 46.32 10.45
CA LYS A 373 4.43 47.03 11.65
C LYS A 373 5.90 46.75 11.98
N GLY A 374 6.63 45.98 11.18
CA GLY A 374 8.06 45.69 11.34
C GLY A 374 8.40 44.71 12.47
N HIS A 375 7.42 44.01 13.03
CA HIS A 375 7.65 43.08 14.14
C HIS A 375 8.09 41.72 13.61
N ARG A 376 9.28 41.23 13.98
CA ARG A 376 9.64 39.80 13.85
C ARG A 376 9.30 39.20 12.46
N VAL A 377 9.60 39.96 11.41
CA VAL A 377 9.09 39.73 10.05
C VAL A 377 9.29 38.28 9.58
N SER A 378 10.51 37.74 9.73
CA SER A 378 10.83 36.37 9.32
C SER A 378 9.99 35.29 10.01
N PHE A 379 9.66 35.46 11.29
CA PHE A 379 8.80 34.52 12.02
C PHE A 379 7.35 34.59 11.55
N LEU A 380 6.83 35.80 11.30
CA LEU A 380 5.47 35.98 10.80
C LEU A 380 5.32 35.49 9.35
N GLU A 381 6.34 35.68 8.52
CA GLU A 381 6.40 35.07 7.17
C GLU A 381 6.39 33.54 7.24
N ALA A 382 7.12 32.94 8.20
CA ALA A 382 7.05 31.51 8.43
C ALA A 382 5.64 31.05 8.87
N CYS A 383 4.95 31.81 9.73
CA CYS A 383 3.56 31.52 10.09
C CYS A 383 2.59 31.64 8.90
N MET A 384 2.84 32.55 7.96
CA MET A 384 2.08 32.62 6.71
C MET A 384 2.35 31.40 5.81
N ALA A 385 3.61 30.96 5.72
CA ALA A 385 3.98 29.75 4.99
C ALA A 385 3.33 28.51 5.62
N ASP A 386 3.26 28.43 6.95
CA ASP A 386 2.54 27.36 7.66
C ASP A 386 1.04 27.36 7.31
N ALA A 387 0.40 28.54 7.25
CA ALA A 387 -1.01 28.64 6.86
C ALA A 387 -1.24 28.17 5.42
N GLN A 388 -0.32 28.49 4.49
CA GLN A 388 -0.37 28.01 3.10
C GLN A 388 -0.12 26.50 3.00
N ALA A 389 0.74 25.94 3.84
CA ALA A 389 0.99 24.50 3.88
C ALA A 389 -0.23 23.74 4.45
N ILE A 390 -0.89 24.29 5.47
CA ILE A 390 -2.12 23.72 6.05
C ILE A 390 -3.26 23.74 5.01
N VAL A 391 -3.44 24.86 4.31
CA VAL A 391 -4.44 25.01 3.23
C VAL A 391 -3.73 24.91 1.89
N GLY A 392 -3.21 23.72 1.57
CA GLY A 392 -2.56 23.45 0.29
C GLY A 392 -3.52 23.66 -0.90
N ARG A 393 -3.01 23.88 -2.11
CA ARG A 393 -3.86 24.20 -3.29
C ARG A 393 -4.92 23.12 -3.59
N ASP A 394 -4.57 21.86 -3.36
CA ASP A 394 -5.43 20.71 -3.68
C ASP A 394 -6.11 20.10 -2.45
N PHE A 395 -6.20 20.84 -1.33
CA PHE A 395 -6.73 20.30 -0.07
C PHE A 395 -8.16 19.75 -0.21
N ILE A 396 -8.94 20.29 -1.14
CA ILE A 396 -10.31 19.86 -1.42
C ILE A 396 -10.34 18.47 -2.08
N LEU A 397 -9.36 18.15 -2.92
CA LEU A 397 -9.33 16.84 -3.58
C LEU A 397 -8.67 15.78 -2.70
N ARG A 398 -7.65 16.20 -1.93
CA ARG A 398 -6.78 15.32 -1.16
C ARG A 398 -7.27 15.02 0.26
N GLU A 399 -7.72 16.04 0.97
CA GLU A 399 -7.95 15.93 2.42
C GLU A 399 -9.34 15.36 2.75
N SER A 400 -9.43 14.68 3.89
CA SER A 400 -10.71 14.12 4.38
C SER A 400 -11.62 15.20 4.98
N MET A 401 -12.91 14.91 5.10
CA MET A 401 -13.87 15.78 5.80
C MET A 401 -13.45 16.08 7.24
N ARG A 402 -12.84 15.10 7.94
CA ARG A 402 -12.28 15.27 9.28
C ARG A 402 -11.17 16.34 9.31
N VAL A 403 -10.35 16.42 8.26
CA VAL A 403 -9.35 17.48 8.12
C VAL A 403 -10.03 18.82 7.85
N TRP A 404 -11.02 18.86 6.95
CA TRP A 404 -11.76 20.10 6.66
C TRP A 404 -12.40 20.73 7.90
N GLU A 405 -13.00 19.91 8.77
CA GLU A 405 -13.54 20.35 10.06
C GLU A 405 -12.46 20.92 10.99
N ALA A 406 -11.23 20.41 10.91
CA ALA A 406 -10.11 20.85 11.73
C ALA A 406 -9.39 22.10 11.18
N LEU A 407 -9.41 22.34 9.88
CA LEU A 407 -8.67 23.43 9.23
C LEU A 407 -8.92 24.82 9.84
N PRO A 408 -10.17 25.29 10.08
CA PRO A 408 -10.40 26.60 10.69
C PRO A 408 -9.77 26.70 12.07
N ARG A 409 -9.82 25.62 12.84
CA ARG A 409 -9.26 25.54 14.18
C ARG A 409 -7.73 25.58 14.17
N TRP A 410 -7.08 24.87 13.24
CA TRP A 410 -5.63 24.94 13.06
C TRP A 410 -5.15 26.32 12.59
N LEU A 411 -5.88 26.96 11.69
CA LEU A 411 -5.60 28.33 11.25
C LEU A 411 -5.71 29.34 12.41
N CYS A 412 -6.76 29.23 13.23
CA CYS A 412 -6.89 30.03 14.45
C CYS A 412 -5.73 29.80 15.43
N ALA A 413 -5.25 28.56 15.55
CA ALA A 413 -4.09 28.25 16.38
C ALA A 413 -2.80 28.94 15.89
N LEU A 414 -2.59 29.05 14.57
CA LEU A 414 -1.46 29.82 14.00
C LEU A 414 -1.52 31.30 14.37
N LYS A 415 -2.71 31.90 14.38
CA LYS A 415 -2.88 33.28 14.84
C LYS A 415 -2.45 33.45 16.31
N VAL A 416 -2.81 32.49 17.18
CA VAL A 416 -2.39 32.49 18.59
C VAL A 416 -0.87 32.28 18.72
N ARG A 417 -0.28 31.35 17.96
CA ARG A 417 1.17 31.13 17.90
C ARG A 417 1.90 32.41 17.50
N ALA A 418 1.46 33.07 16.44
CA ALA A 418 2.06 34.30 15.96
C ALA A 418 1.98 35.42 17.00
N ARG A 419 0.81 35.65 17.63
CA ARG A 419 0.67 36.66 18.70
C ARG A 419 1.63 36.40 19.86
N ARG A 420 1.54 35.21 20.47
CA ARG A 420 2.35 34.83 21.64
C ARG A 420 3.83 34.71 21.29
N GLY A 421 4.13 34.28 20.07
CA GLY A 421 5.47 34.14 19.54
C GLY A 421 6.11 35.47 19.23
N VAL A 422 5.35 36.54 18.91
CA VAL A 422 5.87 37.92 18.84
C VAL A 422 6.13 38.49 20.23
N GLU A 423 5.22 38.28 21.18
CA GLU A 423 5.35 38.77 22.56
C GLU A 423 6.49 38.07 23.33
N ASN A 424 6.63 36.75 23.18
CA ASN A 424 7.58 35.94 23.93
C ASN A 424 8.42 35.01 23.01
N PRO A 425 9.63 35.44 22.61
CA PRO A 425 10.53 34.66 21.75
C PRO A 425 10.86 33.27 22.31
N ALA A 426 11.07 33.18 23.62
CA ALA A 426 11.48 31.94 24.26
C ALA A 426 10.38 30.87 24.18
N ARG A 427 9.11 31.27 24.05
CA ARG A 427 7.99 30.34 23.85
C ARG A 427 8.04 29.70 22.46
N GLU A 428 8.31 30.49 21.43
CA GLU A 428 8.50 29.98 20.07
C GLU A 428 9.72 29.06 19.99
N GLN A 429 10.82 29.40 20.67
CA GLN A 429 11.99 28.53 20.72
C GLN A 429 11.68 27.15 21.34
N ARG A 430 10.91 27.10 22.42
CA ARG A 430 10.46 25.83 23.04
C ARG A 430 9.53 25.04 22.12
N PHE A 431 8.62 25.72 21.42
CA PHE A 431 7.78 25.09 20.40
C PHE A 431 8.65 24.40 19.33
N GLN A 432 9.63 25.12 18.77
CA GLN A 432 10.52 24.60 17.74
C GLN A 432 11.36 23.41 18.21
N GLN A 433 11.87 23.45 19.45
CA GLN A 433 12.64 22.35 20.04
C GLN A 433 11.89 21.01 20.06
N ILE A 434 10.56 21.05 20.24
CA ILE A 434 9.71 19.86 20.26
C ILE A 434 9.22 19.52 18.86
N TRP A 435 8.72 20.53 18.14
CA TRP A 435 8.03 20.36 16.87
C TRP A 435 8.95 19.91 15.74
N MET A 436 10.10 20.58 15.59
CA MET A 436 10.93 20.44 14.39
C MET A 436 11.51 19.02 14.21
N PRO A 437 12.05 18.35 15.25
CA PRO A 437 12.55 16.97 15.11
C PRO A 437 11.46 15.98 14.73
N LEU A 438 10.25 16.12 15.30
CA LEU A 438 9.11 15.27 14.98
C LEU A 438 8.63 15.50 13.55
N ASN A 439 8.60 16.75 13.11
CA ASN A 439 8.13 17.10 11.77
C ASN A 439 9.10 16.58 10.71
N GLN A 440 10.40 16.76 10.95
CA GLN A 440 11.44 16.23 10.05
C GLN A 440 11.37 14.72 9.91
N ARG A 441 11.16 13.99 11.02
CA ARG A 441 10.99 12.53 10.97
C ARG A 441 9.74 12.12 10.18
N LEU A 442 8.61 12.78 10.40
CA LEU A 442 7.39 12.52 9.62
C LEU A 442 7.61 12.78 8.12
N GLN A 443 8.26 13.89 7.76
CA GLN A 443 8.57 14.20 6.36
C GLN A 443 9.53 13.16 5.73
N GLN A 444 10.49 12.65 6.48
CA GLN A 444 11.38 11.56 6.03
C GLN A 444 10.60 10.27 5.74
N ILE A 445 9.68 9.90 6.64
CA ILE A 445 8.82 8.72 6.45
C ILE A 445 7.96 8.91 5.19
N MET A 446 7.31 10.06 5.03
CA MET A 446 6.51 10.38 3.84
C MET A 446 7.35 10.32 2.55
N ALA A 447 8.58 10.82 2.57
CA ALA A 447 9.48 10.79 1.41
C ALA A 447 10.00 9.39 1.06
N SER A 448 10.11 8.50 2.06
CA SER A 448 10.52 7.10 1.88
C SER A 448 9.37 6.14 1.58
N LEU A 449 8.12 6.63 1.45
CA LEU A 449 6.96 5.78 1.27
C LEU A 449 7.02 5.08 -0.10
N SER A 450 7.06 3.75 -0.09
CA SER A 450 7.02 2.93 -1.31
C SER A 450 5.64 2.97 -1.96
N VAL A 451 5.59 2.86 -3.29
CA VAL A 451 4.34 2.63 -4.05
C VAL A 451 3.69 1.29 -3.67
N MET A 452 4.45 0.36 -3.08
CA MET A 452 3.97 -0.93 -2.58
C MET A 452 3.66 -0.91 -1.07
N ALA A 453 3.63 0.27 -0.43
CA ALA A 453 3.29 0.37 0.98
C ALA A 453 1.89 -0.21 1.26
N SER A 454 1.74 -0.89 2.39
CA SER A 454 0.46 -1.46 2.80
C SER A 454 -0.62 -0.37 2.99
N ASP A 455 -1.88 -0.73 2.78
CA ASP A 455 -3.02 0.16 3.05
C ASP A 455 -3.04 0.60 4.52
N GLU A 456 -2.64 -0.29 5.43
CA GLU A 456 -2.49 0.01 6.86
C GLU A 456 -1.42 1.07 7.12
N LYS A 457 -0.23 0.97 6.50
CA LYS A 457 0.81 1.99 6.64
C LYS A 457 0.38 3.33 6.05
N CYS A 458 -0.33 3.31 4.92
CA CYS A 458 -0.90 4.53 4.32
C CYS A 458 -1.93 5.19 5.25
N ALA A 459 -2.80 4.40 5.89
CA ALA A 459 -3.79 4.88 6.84
C ALA A 459 -3.13 5.42 8.12
N ALA A 460 -2.17 4.69 8.69
CA ALA A 460 -1.40 5.12 9.86
C ALA A 460 -0.62 6.42 9.59
N LEU A 461 -0.06 6.56 8.37
CA LEU A 461 0.64 7.77 7.97
C LEU A 461 -0.31 8.97 7.90
N SER A 462 -1.49 8.77 7.34
CA SER A 462 -2.54 9.79 7.28
C SER A 462 -2.99 10.24 8.68
N GLU A 463 -3.16 9.30 9.61
CA GLU A 463 -3.47 9.63 11.01
C GLU A 463 -2.29 10.35 11.69
N ALA A 464 -1.04 9.97 11.43
CA ALA A 464 0.13 10.65 11.98
C ALA A 464 0.24 12.10 11.48
N VAL A 465 -0.08 12.37 10.21
CA VAL A 465 -0.16 13.76 9.69
C VAL A 465 -1.22 14.57 10.44
N PHE A 466 -2.39 13.99 10.69
CA PHE A 466 -3.44 14.64 11.49
C PHE A 466 -2.99 14.88 12.94
N MET A 467 -2.40 13.86 13.59
CA MET A 467 -1.84 13.95 14.94
C MET A 467 -0.78 15.04 15.05
N MET A 468 0.01 15.23 13.99
CA MET A 468 1.04 16.25 13.95
C MET A 468 0.38 17.64 14.04
N GLU A 469 -0.58 17.98 13.18
CA GLU A 469 -1.27 19.29 13.27
C GLU A 469 -2.02 19.48 14.61
N GLU A 470 -2.55 18.41 15.21
CA GLU A 470 -3.13 18.47 16.57
C GLU A 470 -2.07 18.75 17.65
N LEU A 471 -0.87 18.18 17.53
CA LEU A 471 0.26 18.50 18.40
C LEU A 471 0.66 19.97 18.23
N ARG A 472 0.64 20.50 17.00
CA ARG A 472 0.95 21.91 16.70
C ARG A 472 0.02 22.81 17.49
N LEU A 473 -1.27 22.52 17.43
CA LEU A 473 -2.29 23.24 18.17
C LEU A 473 -2.08 23.15 19.68
N SER A 474 -1.83 21.95 20.20
CA SER A 474 -1.60 21.71 21.63
C SER A 474 -0.43 22.54 22.18
N LEU A 475 0.70 22.56 21.46
CA LEU A 475 1.91 23.27 21.87
C LEU A 475 1.75 24.80 21.81
N THR A 476 0.89 25.30 20.91
CA THR A 476 0.75 26.75 20.64
C THR A 476 -0.32 27.41 21.49
N VAL A 477 -1.49 26.79 21.55
CA VAL A 477 -2.70 27.41 22.12
C VAL A 477 -2.88 27.07 23.59
N GLY A 478 -2.37 25.93 24.06
CA GLY A 478 -2.64 25.44 25.41
C GLY A 478 -4.11 25.02 25.54
N GLY A 479 -4.89 25.71 26.39
CA GLY A 479 -6.30 25.38 26.66
C GLY A 479 -7.36 26.28 26.00
N GLU A 480 -6.98 27.34 25.27
CA GLU A 480 -7.96 28.25 24.63
C GLU A 480 -8.72 27.55 23.49
N ILE A 481 -8.08 26.60 22.81
CA ILE A 481 -8.66 25.79 21.76
C ILE A 481 -8.42 24.33 22.11
N ARG A 482 -9.49 23.52 22.12
CA ARG A 482 -9.39 22.09 22.41
C ARG A 482 -8.89 21.33 21.18
N THR A 483 -8.04 20.33 21.42
CA THR A 483 -7.65 19.36 20.40
C THR A 483 -8.80 18.38 20.13
N ALA A 484 -8.89 17.88 18.91
CA ALA A 484 -9.86 16.84 18.53
C ALA A 484 -9.52 15.49 19.17
N ILE A 485 -8.23 15.26 19.41
CA ILE A 485 -7.71 14.04 20.04
C ILE A 485 -6.79 14.39 21.21
N LYS A 486 -6.59 13.43 22.12
CA LYS A 486 -5.60 13.58 23.20
C LYS A 486 -4.19 13.38 22.61
N ILE A 487 -3.42 14.45 22.50
CA ILE A 487 -2.08 14.43 21.89
C ILE A 487 -1.02 15.00 22.83
N SER A 488 0.21 14.50 22.71
CA SER A 488 1.41 14.98 23.40
C SER A 488 2.66 14.59 22.61
N GLU A 489 3.82 15.15 22.93
CA GLU A 489 5.10 14.78 22.32
C GLU A 489 5.35 13.26 22.38
N SER A 490 5.13 12.65 23.56
CA SER A 490 5.31 11.21 23.75
C SER A 490 4.37 10.36 22.89
N ARG A 491 3.11 10.80 22.71
CA ARG A 491 2.16 10.11 21.83
C ARG A 491 2.56 10.23 20.36
N MET A 492 3.02 11.39 19.92
CA MET A 492 3.50 11.58 18.55
C MET A 492 4.75 10.74 18.27
N LYS A 493 5.71 10.70 19.22
CA LYS A 493 6.88 9.82 19.13
C LYS A 493 6.47 8.36 18.94
N LYS A 494 5.55 7.87 19.77
CA LYS A 494 5.05 6.49 19.67
C LYS A 494 4.42 6.20 18.30
N ALA A 495 3.63 7.12 17.75
CA ALA A 495 3.03 6.94 16.42
C ALA A 495 4.08 6.89 15.30
N LEU A 496 5.13 7.72 15.38
CA LEU A 496 6.25 7.67 14.43
C LEU A 496 7.07 6.38 14.58
N ASP A 497 7.29 5.91 15.81
CA ASP A 497 7.99 4.64 16.06
C ASP A 497 7.20 3.44 15.51
N GLU A 498 5.87 3.48 15.58
CA GLU A 498 4.99 2.47 14.99
C GLU A 498 5.07 2.49 13.46
N LEU A 499 5.03 3.66 12.84
CA LEU A 499 5.17 3.81 11.38
C LEU A 499 6.49 3.28 10.83
N ASP A 500 7.60 3.51 11.54
CA ASP A 500 8.91 2.98 11.15
C ASP A 500 8.97 1.44 11.24
N ARG A 501 8.07 0.82 12.01
CA ARG A 501 7.95 -0.64 12.14
C ARG A 501 6.97 -1.26 11.14
N MET A 502 6.19 -0.46 10.42
CA MET A 502 5.26 -0.97 9.41
C MET A 502 5.98 -1.13 8.06
N LEU A 503 5.62 -2.16 7.29
CA LEU A 503 6.11 -2.40 5.93
C LEU A 503 5.52 -1.41 4.92
#